data_AF-A0A533SHT8-F1
#
_entry.id   AF-A0A533SHT8-F1
#
_cell.length_a   1.000
_cell.length_b   1.000
_cell.length_c   1.000
_cell.angle_alpha   90.00
_cell.angle_beta   90.00
_cell.angle_gamma   90.00
#
_symmetry.space_group_name_H-M   'P 1'
#
loop_
_entity.id
_entity.type
_entity.pdbx_description
1 polymer ?
#
loop_
_entity_poly.entity_id
_entity_poly.type
_entity_poly.pdbx_seq_one_letter_code
_entity_poly.pdbx_strand_id
1 'polypeptide(L)'
;PHIAPGSGIVLYTSEACGTILGADNVGERGKAAEQIGSEAAKLLVEEIESNAPVDRHMSDILIPYLAVADGRSEFRTSQITMHTTTNARIAEIVSDAEVNIDGELGNPGTVKVKGIGLRP
;
A
#
# COMPACT_ATOMS: atom_id res chain seq x y z
N PRO A 1 4.82 14.63 -31.65
CA PRO A 1 6.02 14.21 -30.88
C PRO A 1 5.73 14.26 -29.37
N HIS A 2 5.97 13.16 -28.63
CA HIS A 2 5.83 13.16 -27.16
C HIS A 2 6.92 14.04 -26.54
N ILE A 3 6.52 14.99 -25.70
CA ILE A 3 7.43 15.97 -25.07
C ILE A 3 8.30 15.30 -23.99
N ALA A 4 7.81 14.20 -23.41
CA ALA A 4 8.54 13.35 -22.48
C ALA A 4 8.16 11.88 -22.73
N PRO A 5 8.89 11.14 -23.57
CA PRO A 5 8.66 9.71 -23.74
C PRO A 5 9.12 8.95 -22.49
N GLY A 6 8.35 7.93 -22.10
CA GLY A 6 8.63 7.06 -20.97
C GLY A 6 7.94 5.71 -21.13
N SER A 7 8.32 4.74 -20.29
CA SER A 7 7.68 3.44 -20.18
C SER A 7 7.35 3.15 -18.72
N GLY A 8 6.47 2.19 -18.48
CA GLY A 8 6.13 1.71 -17.15
C GLY A 8 5.38 0.40 -17.24
N ILE A 9 5.35 -0.35 -16.15
CA ILE A 9 4.64 -1.61 -16.03
C ILE A 9 3.94 -1.68 -14.68
N VAL A 10 2.72 -2.19 -14.68
CA VAL A 10 1.95 -2.52 -13.49
C VAL A 10 1.59 -3.99 -13.57
N LEU A 11 1.82 -4.71 -12.48
CA LEU A 11 1.46 -6.11 -12.30
C LEU A 11 0.53 -6.21 -11.11
N TYR A 12 -0.48 -7.08 -11.21
CA TYR A 12 -1.39 -7.34 -10.09
C TYR A 12 -1.90 -8.77 -10.12
N THR A 13 -2.28 -9.29 -8.95
CA THR A 13 -2.95 -10.60 -8.84
C THR A 13 -4.40 -10.50 -9.29
N SER A 14 -4.92 -11.57 -9.90
CA SER A 14 -6.34 -11.64 -10.27
C SER A 14 -7.22 -11.83 -9.04
N GLU A 15 -8.50 -11.42 -9.11
CA GLU A 15 -9.50 -11.66 -8.06
C GLU A 15 -9.62 -13.13 -7.64
N ALA A 16 -9.37 -14.07 -8.56
CA ALA A 16 -9.39 -15.51 -8.29
C ALA A 16 -8.32 -15.95 -7.27
N CYS A 17 -7.33 -15.11 -6.98
CA CYS A 17 -6.31 -15.33 -5.96
C CYS A 17 -6.77 -14.94 -4.54
N GLY A 18 -7.99 -14.40 -4.39
CA GLY A 18 -8.60 -14.03 -3.10
C GLY A 18 -8.30 -12.60 -2.64
N THR A 19 -7.23 -11.98 -3.13
CA THR A 19 -6.95 -10.54 -2.97
C THR A 19 -6.27 -9.99 -4.22
N ILE A 20 -6.36 -8.68 -4.42
CA ILE A 20 -5.64 -7.93 -5.45
C ILE A 20 -4.43 -7.26 -4.77
N LEU A 21 -3.24 -7.78 -5.05
CA LEU A 21 -1.96 -7.19 -4.67
C LEU A 21 -1.32 -6.61 -5.93
N GLY A 22 -0.71 -5.43 -5.81
CA GLY A 22 -0.10 -4.72 -6.92
C GLY A 22 1.38 -4.43 -6.71
N ALA A 23 2.12 -4.37 -7.81
CA ALA A 23 3.44 -3.77 -7.86
C ALA A 23 3.66 -3.10 -9.23
N ASP A 24 4.47 -2.06 -9.25
CA ASP A 24 4.78 -1.32 -10.47
C ASP A 24 6.25 -0.91 -10.53
N ASN A 25 6.67 -0.50 -11.73
CA ASN A 25 7.94 0.14 -11.92
C ASN A 25 7.90 1.01 -13.18
N VAL A 26 8.71 2.05 -13.20
CA VAL A 26 8.79 3.02 -14.30
C VAL A 26 10.13 2.96 -15.01
N GLY A 27 10.11 3.27 -16.29
CA GLY A 27 11.31 3.33 -17.10
C GLY A 27 12.13 4.58 -16.84
N GLU A 28 13.43 4.40 -16.95
CA GLU A 28 14.44 5.44 -16.80
C GLU A 28 15.39 5.39 -17.99
N ARG A 29 15.98 6.54 -18.35
CA ARG A 29 16.99 6.61 -19.41
C ARG A 29 18.14 5.63 -19.14
N GLY A 30 18.38 4.73 -20.10
CA GLY A 30 19.47 3.75 -20.01
C GLY A 30 19.09 2.46 -19.27
N LYS A 31 17.88 2.34 -18.73
CA LYS A 31 17.38 1.12 -18.10
C LYS A 31 16.60 0.27 -19.10
N ALA A 32 16.96 -1.01 -19.22
CA ALA A 32 16.31 -1.94 -20.15
C ALA A 32 14.88 -2.28 -19.70
N ALA A 33 13.98 -2.53 -20.67
CA ALA A 33 12.58 -2.87 -20.39
C ALA A 33 12.45 -4.18 -19.60
N GLU A 34 13.31 -5.15 -19.90
CA GLU A 34 13.40 -6.44 -19.23
C GLU A 34 13.77 -6.28 -17.75
N GLN A 35 14.66 -5.34 -17.45
CA GLN A 35 15.04 -5.04 -16.06
C GLN A 35 13.87 -4.41 -15.29
N ILE A 36 13.14 -3.46 -15.91
CA ILE A 36 11.95 -2.84 -15.30
C ILE A 36 10.89 -3.92 -14.99
N GLY A 37 10.63 -4.82 -15.94
CA GLY A 37 9.70 -5.93 -15.75
C GLY A 37 10.15 -6.89 -14.66
N SER A 38 11.43 -7.26 -14.63
CA SER A 38 11.98 -8.16 -13.61
C SER A 38 11.89 -7.56 -12.21
N GLU A 39 12.15 -6.27 -12.06
CA GLU A 39 12.06 -5.59 -10.76
C GLU A 39 10.61 -5.48 -10.28
N ALA A 40 9.66 -5.12 -11.17
CA ALA A 40 8.24 -5.10 -10.82
C ALA A 40 7.72 -6.49 -10.43
N ALA A 41 8.13 -7.53 -11.16
CA ALA A 41 7.75 -8.91 -10.84
C ALA A 41 8.31 -9.36 -9.49
N LYS A 42 9.56 -9.01 -9.18
CA LYS A 42 10.17 -9.30 -7.87
C LYS A 42 9.39 -8.64 -6.73
N LEU A 43 9.02 -7.37 -6.88
CA LEU A 43 8.20 -6.67 -5.88
C LEU A 43 6.85 -7.37 -5.69
N LEU A 44 6.16 -7.75 -6.78
CA LEU A 44 4.88 -8.46 -6.66
C LEU A 44 5.03 -9.81 -5.94
N VAL A 45 6.12 -10.55 -6.20
CA VAL A 45 6.41 -11.80 -5.49
C VAL A 45 6.61 -11.55 -3.99
N GLU A 46 7.33 -10.50 -3.61
CA GLU A 46 7.47 -10.11 -2.19
C GLU A 46 6.11 -9.80 -1.54
N GLU A 47 5.21 -9.10 -2.24
CA GLU A 47 3.84 -8.86 -1.76
C GLU A 47 3.08 -10.17 -1.54
N ILE A 48 3.14 -11.10 -2.50
CA ILE A 48 2.46 -12.40 -2.44
C ILE A 48 3.02 -13.26 -1.28
N GLU A 49 4.35 -13.34 -1.16
CA GLU A 49 5.02 -14.15 -0.14
C GLU A 49 4.78 -13.65 1.29
N SER A 50 4.43 -12.37 1.45
CA SER A 50 4.07 -11.79 2.74
C SER A 50 2.80 -12.42 3.35
N ASN A 51 1.96 -13.06 2.52
CA ASN A 51 0.63 -13.57 2.87
C ASN A 51 -0.31 -12.51 3.46
N ALA A 52 0.00 -11.23 3.31
CA ALA A 52 -0.88 -10.15 3.71
C ALA A 52 -1.93 -9.87 2.62
N PRO A 53 -3.18 -9.56 3.00
CA PRO A 53 -4.22 -9.21 2.03
C PRO A 53 -4.05 -7.82 1.42
N VAL A 54 -3.22 -6.95 2.01
CA VAL A 54 -3.01 -5.56 1.60
C VAL A 54 -1.54 -5.34 1.29
N ASP A 55 -1.22 -4.84 0.09
CA ASP A 55 0.15 -4.49 -0.27
C ASP A 55 0.64 -3.24 0.49
N ARG A 56 1.96 -3.02 0.49
CA ARG A 56 2.59 -1.96 1.28
C ARG A 56 2.12 -0.56 0.92
N HIS A 57 1.72 -0.33 -0.34
CA HIS A 57 1.27 0.99 -0.81
C HIS A 57 -0.22 1.20 -0.55
N MET A 58 -1.04 0.15 -0.67
CA MET A 58 -2.45 0.21 -0.31
C MET A 58 -2.67 0.47 1.18
N SER A 59 -1.76 0.03 2.05
CA SER A 59 -1.76 0.38 3.48
C SER A 59 -1.85 1.88 3.72
N ASP A 60 -1.04 2.64 2.97
CA ASP A 60 -0.96 4.10 3.08
C ASP A 60 -2.28 4.76 2.66
N ILE A 61 -2.92 4.22 1.62
CA ILE A 61 -4.18 4.71 1.05
C ILE A 61 -5.35 4.40 1.98
N LEU A 62 -5.40 3.23 2.61
CA LEU A 62 -6.53 2.80 3.43
C LEU A 62 -6.73 3.64 4.68
N ILE A 63 -5.64 4.06 5.35
CA ILE A 63 -5.70 4.71 6.66
C ILE A 63 -6.65 5.93 6.68
N PRO A 64 -6.56 6.92 5.76
CA PRO A 64 -7.49 8.05 5.73
C PRO A 64 -8.96 7.66 5.56
N TYR A 65 -9.25 6.66 4.73
CA TYR A 65 -10.63 6.19 4.54
C TYR A 65 -11.18 5.51 5.80
N LEU A 66 -10.37 4.68 6.45
CA LEU A 66 -10.77 4.02 7.69
C LEU A 66 -10.89 5.01 8.86
N ALA A 67 -10.14 6.10 8.85
CA ALA A 67 -10.22 7.14 9.88
C ALA A 67 -11.57 7.87 9.86
N VAL A 68 -12.17 8.08 8.68
CA VAL A 68 -13.50 8.71 8.57
C VAL A 68 -14.66 7.71 8.60
N ALA A 69 -14.39 6.43 8.45
CA ALA A 69 -15.39 5.37 8.52
C ALA A 69 -15.99 5.24 9.93
N ASP A 70 -17.16 4.61 10.04
CA ASP A 70 -17.78 4.30 11.33
C ASP A 70 -17.22 3.00 11.93
N GLY A 71 -16.96 3.00 13.24
CA GLY A 71 -16.54 1.82 13.98
C GLY A 71 -15.04 1.50 13.93
N ARG A 72 -14.71 0.20 14.02
CA ARG A 72 -13.34 -0.33 14.09
C ARG A 72 -13.04 -1.17 12.86
N SER A 73 -11.88 -0.91 12.26
CA SER A 73 -11.35 -1.62 11.11
C SER A 73 -9.95 -2.13 11.41
N GLU A 74 -9.58 -3.26 10.82
CA GLU A 74 -8.27 -3.89 11.00
C GLU A 74 -7.84 -4.53 9.68
N PHE A 75 -6.58 -4.33 9.30
CA PHE A 75 -5.99 -5.00 8.15
C PHE A 75 -4.52 -5.35 8.40
N ARG A 76 -4.06 -6.41 7.74
CA ARG A 76 -2.64 -6.81 7.72
C ARG A 76 -2.03 -6.36 6.40
N THR A 77 -0.85 -5.75 6.46
CA THR A 77 -0.08 -5.33 5.28
C THR A 77 1.25 -6.08 5.18
N SER A 78 1.75 -6.21 3.96
CA SER A 78 3.01 -6.88 3.64
C SER A 78 4.24 -6.18 4.24
N GLN A 79 4.16 -4.86 4.44
CA GLN A 79 5.24 -4.08 5.03
C GLN A 79 4.71 -2.82 5.71
N ILE A 80 5.12 -2.58 6.97
CA ILE A 80 4.97 -1.27 7.60
C ILE A 80 6.01 -0.34 6.99
N THR A 81 5.55 0.68 6.27
CA THR A 81 6.42 1.69 5.67
C THR A 81 6.49 2.96 6.53
N MET A 82 7.43 3.86 6.23
CA MET A 82 7.45 5.20 6.83
C MET A 82 6.21 6.02 6.44
N HIS A 83 5.64 5.76 5.26
CA HIS A 83 4.40 6.38 4.83
C HIS A 83 3.21 5.88 5.66
N THR A 84 3.19 4.59 5.99
CA THR A 84 2.14 4.00 6.84
C THR A 84 2.12 4.66 8.22
N THR A 85 3.28 4.81 8.86
CA THR A 85 3.37 5.45 10.19
C THR A 85 3.06 6.95 10.13
N THR A 86 3.49 7.64 9.08
CA THR A 86 3.19 9.06 8.89
C THR A 86 1.70 9.28 8.63
N ASN A 87 1.08 8.48 7.76
CA ASN A 87 -0.36 8.57 7.47
C ASN A 87 -1.20 8.23 8.70
N ALA A 88 -0.82 7.22 9.50
CA ALA A 88 -1.44 6.97 10.79
C ALA A 88 -1.42 8.22 11.67
N ARG A 89 -0.24 8.84 11.83
CA ARG A 89 -0.10 10.03 12.66
C ARG A 89 -0.91 11.22 12.14
N ILE A 90 -0.91 11.45 10.84
CA ILE A 90 -1.66 12.55 10.22
C ILE A 90 -3.17 12.30 10.35
N ALA A 91 -3.63 11.06 10.16
CA ALA A 91 -5.03 10.71 10.34
C ALA A 91 -5.52 11.01 11.77
N GLU A 92 -4.74 10.64 12.80
CA GLU A 92 -5.05 11.00 14.19
C GLU A 92 -5.15 12.53 14.39
N ILE A 93 -4.16 13.28 13.88
CA ILE A 93 -4.09 14.74 14.07
C ILE A 93 -5.26 15.46 13.39
N VAL A 94 -5.66 15.01 12.19
CA VAL A 94 -6.63 15.72 11.36
C VAL A 94 -8.07 15.32 11.68
N SER A 95 -8.29 14.09 12.16
CA SER A 95 -9.64 13.54 12.31
C SER A 95 -10.03 13.11 13.73
N ASP A 96 -9.12 13.11 14.71
CA ASP A 96 -9.34 12.51 16.04
C ASP A 96 -9.65 10.98 16.02
N ALA A 97 -9.41 10.30 14.90
CA ALA A 97 -9.42 8.84 14.84
C ALA A 97 -8.28 8.24 15.69
N GLU A 98 -8.44 7.00 16.15
CA GLU A 98 -7.36 6.26 16.84
C GLU A 98 -6.72 5.27 15.87
N VAL A 99 -5.39 5.34 15.68
CA VAL A 99 -4.67 4.41 14.81
C VAL A 99 -3.58 3.68 15.60
N ASN A 100 -3.58 2.36 15.56
CA ASN A 100 -2.57 1.52 16.20
C ASN A 100 -1.90 0.61 15.17
N ILE A 101 -0.57 0.54 15.21
CA ILE A 101 0.23 -0.29 14.31
C ILE A 101 0.96 -1.35 15.15
N ASP A 102 0.60 -2.60 14.93
CA ASP A 102 1.27 -3.78 15.48
C ASP A 102 2.26 -4.33 14.43
N GLY A 103 3.53 -3.94 14.56
CA GLY A 103 4.60 -4.38 13.66
C GLY A 103 5.82 -3.46 13.71
N GLU A 104 6.91 -3.90 13.08
CA GLU A 104 8.14 -3.12 12.96
C GLU A 104 8.29 -2.55 11.56
N LEU A 105 8.91 -1.36 11.46
CA LEU A 105 9.23 -0.74 10.18
C LEU A 105 10.02 -1.71 9.29
N GLY A 106 9.57 -1.87 8.05
CA GLY A 106 10.20 -2.76 7.08
C GLY A 106 9.72 -4.21 7.13
N ASN A 107 8.90 -4.59 8.12
CA ASN A 107 8.33 -5.93 8.26
C ASN A 107 6.81 -5.93 8.05
N PRO A 108 6.20 -7.09 7.76
CA PRO A 108 4.74 -7.22 7.77
C PRO A 108 4.16 -6.82 9.13
N GLY A 109 2.99 -6.19 9.10
CA GLY A 109 2.34 -5.68 10.31
C GLY A 109 0.84 -5.54 10.17
N THR A 110 0.18 -5.23 11.28
CA THR A 110 -1.27 -5.08 11.36
C THR A 110 -1.60 -3.65 11.76
N VAL A 111 -2.51 -3.02 11.02
CA VAL A 111 -2.98 -1.65 11.27
C VAL A 111 -4.43 -1.74 11.73
N LYS A 112 -4.71 -1.12 12.87
CA LYS A 112 -6.03 -1.04 13.49
C LYS A 112 -6.45 0.42 13.53
N VAL A 113 -7.63 0.71 13.03
CA VAL A 113 -8.19 2.07 12.95
C VAL A 113 -9.56 2.08 13.60
N LYS A 114 -9.77 2.98 14.56
CA LYS A 114 -11.10 3.33 15.05
C LYS A 114 -11.47 4.67 14.43
N GLY A 115 -12.37 4.61 13.46
CA GLY A 115 -12.80 5.80 12.72
C GLY A 115 -13.84 6.62 13.47
N ILE A 116 -14.04 7.85 13.02
CA ILE A 116 -14.92 8.84 13.68
C ILE A 116 -16.38 8.77 13.24
N GLY A 117 -16.72 7.94 12.25
CA GLY A 117 -18.07 7.86 11.71
C GLY A 117 -18.55 9.18 11.11
N LEU A 118 -17.73 9.79 10.25
CA LEU A 118 -18.03 11.06 9.60
C LEU A 118 -19.33 10.93 8.77
N ARG A 119 -20.31 11.80 9.06
CA ARG A 119 -21.56 11.90 8.31
C ARG A 119 -21.57 13.25 7.56
N PRO A 120 -21.73 13.26 6.22
CA PRO A 120 -21.82 14.48 5.43
C PRO A 120 -23.02 15.37 5.81
#